data_AF-A0AA39R2F7-F1
#
_entry.id   AF-A0AA39R2F7-F1
#
_cell.length_a   1.000
_cell.length_b   1.000
_cell.length_c   1.000
_cell.angle_alpha   90.00
_cell.angle_beta   90.00
_cell.angle_gamma   90.00
#
_symmetry.space_group_name_H-M   'P 1'
#
loop_
_entity.id
_entity.type
_entity.pdbx_description
1 polymer ?
#
loop_
_entity_poly.entity_id
_entity_poly.type
_entity_poly.pdbx_seq_one_letter_code
_entity_poly.pdbx_strand_id
1 'polypeptide(L)'
;MRRTLLAFLLATAVTSASANDQIAITTYETRNGSLIPGDSPIRYCSNPTNDTFKIESIDMYPNPCVIESYCGVKIWGTFTSNLTNPHISFMITTHFDDGRQGQMPGEDDFCKWLDVVQNDTSQCPPREGKATLSSTALLLGGWVPEANYTVDVRVTSDQGPVFHICADFEMKPKYEDGVELR
;
A
#
# COMPACT_ATOMS: atom_id res chain seq x y z
N MET A 1 50.69 59.09 -39.03
CA MET A 1 50.63 57.61 -39.12
C MET A 1 49.34 57.13 -38.45
N ARG A 2 48.86 55.96 -38.86
CA ARG A 2 47.45 55.52 -38.93
C ARG A 2 46.67 55.48 -37.61
N ARG A 3 45.38 55.85 -37.71
CA ARG A 3 44.30 55.68 -36.74
C ARG A 3 43.84 54.22 -36.72
N THR A 4 43.75 53.60 -35.55
CA THR A 4 43.20 52.23 -35.40
C THR A 4 41.78 52.32 -34.87
N LEU A 5 40.82 51.84 -35.66
CA LEU A 5 39.38 51.77 -35.34
C LEU A 5 39.12 50.70 -34.27
N LEU A 6 38.30 51.06 -33.27
CA LEU A 6 37.54 50.12 -32.45
C LEU A 6 36.40 49.53 -33.30
N ALA A 7 36.28 48.20 -33.33
CA ALA A 7 35.09 47.50 -33.80
C ALA A 7 34.62 46.55 -32.69
N PHE A 8 33.53 46.92 -32.02
CA PHE A 8 32.73 46.05 -31.16
C PHE A 8 31.89 45.13 -32.07
N LEU A 9 32.09 43.81 -31.97
CA LEU A 9 31.10 42.83 -32.42
C LEU A 9 30.57 42.07 -31.21
N LEU A 10 29.30 42.29 -30.91
CA LEU A 10 28.51 41.49 -29.98
C LEU A 10 28.17 40.16 -30.65
N ALA A 11 28.69 39.05 -30.10
CA ALA A 11 28.21 37.71 -30.41
C ALA A 11 27.01 37.41 -29.50
N THR A 12 25.83 37.24 -30.10
CA THR A 12 24.62 36.77 -29.43
C THR A 12 24.74 35.28 -29.16
N ALA A 13 24.69 34.87 -27.88
CA ALA A 13 24.62 33.47 -27.50
C ALA A 13 23.18 32.96 -27.69
N VAL A 14 22.97 32.12 -28.70
CA VAL A 14 21.74 31.35 -28.87
C VAL A 14 21.83 30.16 -27.90
N THR A 15 20.99 30.14 -26.88
CA THR A 15 20.84 28.97 -25.99
C THR A 15 19.76 28.08 -26.59
N SER A 16 20.16 26.97 -27.20
CA SER A 16 19.26 25.90 -27.60
C SER A 16 18.80 25.15 -26.34
N ALA A 17 17.54 25.37 -25.94
CA ALA A 17 16.88 24.54 -24.94
C ALA A 17 16.60 23.16 -25.54
N SER A 18 17.48 22.20 -25.25
CA SER A 18 17.23 20.78 -25.50
C SER A 18 16.18 20.30 -24.49
N ALA A 19 14.94 20.10 -24.95
CA ALA A 19 13.93 19.37 -24.20
C ALA A 19 14.40 17.92 -24.05
N ASN A 20 15.03 17.63 -22.92
CA ASN A 20 15.36 16.26 -22.55
C ASN A 20 14.08 15.66 -21.96
N ASP A 21 13.28 15.01 -22.80
CA ASP A 21 12.23 14.10 -22.37
C ASP A 21 12.91 12.91 -21.70
N GLN A 22 13.22 13.07 -20.41
CA GLN A 22 13.49 11.94 -19.53
C GLN A 22 12.15 11.28 -19.28
N ILE A 23 11.86 10.26 -20.08
CA ILE A 23 10.92 9.20 -19.71
C ILE A 23 11.48 8.62 -18.41
N ALA A 24 10.92 9.05 -17.28
CA ALA A 24 11.17 8.45 -15.99
C ALA A 24 10.58 7.03 -16.04
N ILE A 25 11.42 6.06 -16.38
CA ILE A 25 11.13 4.66 -16.10
C ILE A 25 11.20 4.57 -14.58
N THR A 26 10.04 4.67 -13.92
CA THR A 26 9.90 4.40 -12.49
C THR A 26 10.18 2.93 -12.30
N THR A 27 11.45 2.57 -12.11
CA THR A 27 11.79 1.28 -11.52
C THR A 27 11.12 1.26 -10.15
N TYR A 28 10.17 0.35 -9.94
CA TYR A 28 9.51 0.15 -8.65
C TYR A 28 10.59 -0.24 -7.63
N GLU A 29 11.17 0.76 -6.96
CA GLU A 29 12.06 0.52 -5.84
C GLU A 29 11.26 -0.28 -4.81
N THR A 30 11.77 -1.45 -4.45
CA THR A 30 11.29 -2.21 -3.30
C THR A 30 11.24 -1.24 -2.11
N ARG A 31 10.04 -0.78 -1.72
CA ARG A 31 9.92 0.19 -0.62
C ARG A 31 10.53 -0.44 0.62
N ASN A 32 11.64 0.13 1.13
CA ASN A 32 12.40 -0.32 2.30
C ASN A 32 11.61 -0.10 3.60
N GLY A 33 10.49 -0.79 3.74
CA GLY A 33 9.68 -0.83 4.95
C GLY A 33 10.22 -1.86 5.95
N SER A 34 10.06 -1.60 7.25
CA SER A 34 10.36 -2.60 8.27
C SER A 34 9.36 -3.74 8.19
N LEU A 35 9.86 -4.98 8.14
CA LEU A 35 9.03 -6.18 8.19
C LEU A 35 8.24 -6.23 9.49
N ILE A 36 7.00 -6.71 9.38
CA ILE A 36 6.12 -6.95 10.52
C ILE A 36 6.24 -8.43 10.89
N PRO A 37 6.37 -8.81 12.17
CA PRO A 37 6.39 -10.21 12.57
C PRO A 37 5.14 -10.98 12.12
N GLY A 38 5.26 -12.28 11.90
CA GLY A 38 4.14 -13.16 11.50
C GLY A 38 4.41 -13.88 10.17
N ASP A 39 3.45 -14.69 9.74
CA ASP A 39 3.50 -15.43 8.48
C ASP A 39 2.81 -14.64 7.35
N SER A 40 3.46 -13.57 6.89
CA SER A 40 2.97 -12.75 5.77
C SER A 40 4.12 -11.99 5.08
N PRO A 41 3.93 -11.52 3.83
CA PRO A 41 4.90 -10.68 3.14
C PRO A 41 4.73 -9.19 3.50
N ILE A 42 3.90 -8.88 4.50
CA ILE A 42 3.45 -7.53 4.81
C ILE A 42 4.51 -6.80 5.63
N ARG A 43 4.71 -5.52 5.30
CA ARG A 43 5.61 -4.59 5.97
C ARG A 43 4.94 -3.25 6.22
N TYR A 44 5.54 -2.44 7.07
CA TYR A 44 5.14 -1.04 7.21
C TYR A 44 5.52 -0.24 5.97
N CYS A 45 4.58 0.51 5.38
CA CYS A 45 4.89 1.40 4.26
C CYS A 45 5.46 2.75 4.71
N SER A 46 5.15 3.17 5.93
CA SER A 46 5.65 4.40 6.54
C SER A 46 6.03 4.16 7.99
N ASN A 47 6.68 5.15 8.61
CA ASN A 47 7.04 5.06 10.02
C ASN A 47 5.79 4.92 10.91
N PRO A 48 5.63 3.82 11.67
CA PRO A 48 4.44 3.56 12.48
C PRO A 48 4.45 4.25 13.85
N THR A 49 5.42 5.12 14.13
CA THR A 49 5.57 5.75 15.46
C THR A 49 4.32 6.50 15.91
N ASN A 50 3.60 7.13 14.98
CA ASN A 50 2.40 7.91 15.29
C ASN A 50 1.08 7.18 15.00
N ASP A 51 1.14 5.91 14.56
CA ASP A 51 -0.04 5.12 14.22
C ASP A 51 -0.84 4.80 15.49
N THR A 52 -2.17 4.98 15.46
CA THR A 52 -3.03 4.67 16.62
C THR A 52 -3.11 3.17 16.91
N PHE A 53 -2.92 2.31 15.90
CA PHE A 53 -2.88 0.86 16.07
C PHE A 53 -1.45 0.35 15.94
N LYS A 54 -0.86 -0.11 17.03
CA LYS A 54 0.47 -0.70 17.05
C LYS A 54 0.38 -2.16 16.68
N ILE A 55 0.82 -2.50 15.47
CA ILE A 55 0.80 -3.88 14.98
C ILE A 55 1.93 -4.67 15.62
N GLU A 56 1.57 -5.79 16.23
CA GLU A 56 2.48 -6.76 16.85
C GLU A 56 2.84 -7.89 15.88
N SER A 57 1.85 -8.42 15.16
CA SER A 57 2.06 -9.43 14.12
C SER A 57 0.96 -9.45 13.05
N ILE A 58 1.28 -9.98 11.87
CA ILE A 58 0.33 -10.22 10.77
C ILE A 58 0.55 -11.59 10.16
N ASP A 59 -0.53 -12.36 10.10
CA ASP A 59 -0.58 -13.61 9.35
C ASP A 59 -1.50 -13.45 8.13
N MET A 60 -1.12 -14.10 7.03
CA MET A 60 -1.88 -14.19 5.79
C MET A 60 -2.09 -15.65 5.43
N TYR A 61 -3.27 -16.03 4.93
CA TYR A 61 -3.52 -17.40 4.50
C TYR A 61 -4.40 -17.46 3.23
N PRO A 62 -3.97 -18.18 2.17
CA PRO A 62 -2.62 -18.72 2.00
C PRO A 62 -1.57 -17.60 1.93
N ASN A 63 -0.30 -17.93 2.14
CA ASN A 63 0.80 -16.96 2.09
C ASN A 63 1.79 -17.31 0.94
N PRO A 64 1.81 -16.55 -0.18
CA PRO A 64 0.92 -15.42 -0.49
C PRO A 64 -0.50 -15.90 -0.85
N CYS A 65 -1.46 -14.98 -0.86
CA CYS A 65 -2.81 -15.30 -1.33
C CYS A 65 -2.80 -15.75 -2.79
N VAL A 66 -3.82 -16.50 -3.22
CA VAL A 66 -3.94 -16.99 -4.61
C VAL A 66 -5.33 -16.74 -5.16
N ILE A 67 -5.42 -16.57 -6.48
CA ILE A 67 -6.69 -16.36 -7.19
C ILE A 67 -7.49 -17.67 -7.18
N GLU A 68 -8.81 -17.60 -7.21
CA GLU A 68 -9.77 -18.70 -7.03
C GLU A 68 -9.72 -19.35 -5.63
N SER A 69 -9.36 -18.54 -4.62
CA SER A 69 -9.31 -18.97 -3.23
C SER A 69 -9.71 -17.85 -2.27
N TYR A 70 -10.07 -18.25 -1.06
CA TYR A 70 -10.15 -17.31 0.06
C TYR A 70 -8.74 -16.86 0.46
N CYS A 71 -8.62 -15.56 0.69
CA CYS A 71 -7.47 -14.87 1.24
C CYS A 71 -7.89 -14.30 2.60
N GLY A 72 -7.33 -14.86 3.66
CA GLY A 72 -7.51 -14.41 5.04
C GLY A 72 -6.32 -13.58 5.49
N VAL A 73 -6.58 -12.48 6.19
CA VAL A 73 -5.56 -11.68 6.85
C VAL A 73 -5.96 -11.50 8.31
N LYS A 74 -5.02 -11.75 9.22
CA LYS A 74 -5.22 -11.58 10.65
C LYS A 74 -4.09 -10.73 11.23
N ILE A 75 -4.47 -9.66 11.91
CA ILE A 75 -3.57 -8.65 12.44
C ILE A 75 -3.76 -8.58 13.95
N TRP A 76 -2.69 -8.74 14.71
CA TRP A 76 -2.69 -8.55 16.16
C TRP A 76 -1.99 -7.25 16.50
N GLY A 77 -2.54 -6.54 17.47
CA GLY A 77 -1.95 -5.30 17.92
C GLY A 77 -2.70 -4.66 19.07
N THR A 78 -2.32 -3.41 19.34
CA THR A 78 -2.87 -2.62 20.44
C THR A 78 -3.27 -1.23 19.93
N PHE A 79 -4.53 -0.84 20.15
CA PHE A 79 -4.96 0.55 19.98
C PHE A 79 -4.45 1.39 21.15
N THR A 80 -3.73 2.47 20.87
CA THR A 80 -3.14 3.36 21.90
C THR A 80 -4.12 4.41 22.42
N SER A 81 -5.28 4.54 21.80
CA SER A 81 -6.35 5.45 22.21
C SER A 81 -7.71 4.94 21.68
N ASN A 82 -8.79 5.48 22.22
CA ASN A 82 -10.13 5.20 21.71
C ASN A 82 -10.35 5.89 20.36
N LEU A 83 -10.76 5.14 19.35
CA LEU A 83 -11.34 5.71 18.13
C LEU A 83 -12.83 5.95 18.41
N THR A 84 -13.17 7.06 19.05
CA THR A 84 -14.56 7.33 19.49
C THR A 84 -15.53 7.59 18.33
N ASN A 85 -14.99 7.80 17.14
CA ASN A 85 -15.75 8.12 15.95
C ASN A 85 -15.81 6.89 15.02
N PRO A 86 -16.99 6.49 14.50
CA PRO A 86 -17.08 5.45 13.48
C PRO A 86 -16.42 5.84 12.14
N HIS A 87 -16.06 7.11 11.96
CA HIS A 87 -15.42 7.63 10.74
C HIS A 87 -13.96 7.18 10.61
N ILE A 88 -13.78 5.88 10.36
CA ILE A 88 -12.50 5.26 10.05
C ILE A 88 -12.55 4.84 8.58
N SER A 89 -11.68 5.46 7.79
CA SER A 89 -11.60 5.26 6.34
C SER A 89 -10.36 4.48 5.99
N PHE A 90 -10.42 3.74 4.88
CA PHE A 90 -9.24 3.13 4.29
C PHE A 90 -9.10 3.49 2.82
N MET A 91 -7.88 3.43 2.34
CA MET A 91 -7.53 3.49 0.92
C MET A 91 -6.65 2.29 0.61
N ILE A 92 -7.11 1.45 -0.32
CA ILE A 92 -6.28 0.40 -0.90
C ILE A 92 -5.79 0.88 -2.25
N THR A 93 -4.47 1.00 -2.39
CA THR A 93 -3.82 1.37 -3.64
C THR A 93 -3.08 0.15 -4.19
N THR A 94 -3.37 -0.21 -5.43
CA THR A 94 -2.75 -1.35 -6.11
C THR A 94 -1.88 -0.82 -7.24
N HIS A 95 -0.60 -1.19 -7.27
CA HIS A 95 0.31 -0.88 -8.35
C HIS A 95 0.65 -2.16 -9.12
N PHE A 96 0.54 -2.07 -10.44
CA PHE A 96 0.86 -3.15 -11.37
C PHE A 96 2.26 -2.93 -11.96
N ASP A 97 2.95 -4.01 -12.29
CA ASP A 97 4.27 -3.96 -12.94
C ASP A 97 4.25 -3.26 -14.32
N ASP A 98 3.11 -3.30 -15.01
CA ASP A 98 2.87 -2.59 -16.28
C ASP A 98 2.64 -1.08 -16.15
N GLY A 99 2.77 -0.51 -14.94
CA GLY A 99 2.60 0.91 -14.68
C GLY A 99 1.18 1.35 -14.33
N ARG A 100 0.18 0.47 -14.42
CA ARG A 100 -1.19 0.79 -14.00
C ARG A 100 -1.29 0.97 -12.49
N GLN A 101 -2.30 1.74 -12.06
CA GLN A 101 -2.64 1.92 -10.66
C GLN A 101 -4.15 1.82 -10.46
N GLY A 102 -4.57 1.04 -9.48
CA GLY A 102 -5.94 0.99 -8.97
C GLY A 102 -6.04 1.65 -7.60
N GLN A 103 -7.21 2.22 -7.30
CA GLN A 103 -7.54 2.75 -5.98
C GLN A 103 -8.93 2.28 -5.59
N MET A 104 -9.07 1.83 -4.35
CA MET A 104 -10.34 1.44 -3.75
C MET A 104 -10.49 2.19 -2.42
N PRO A 105 -11.21 3.32 -2.41
CA PRO A 105 -11.55 4.01 -1.18
C PRO A 105 -12.68 3.27 -0.45
N GLY A 106 -12.58 3.17 0.87
CA GLY A 106 -13.67 2.80 1.76
C GLY A 106 -13.85 3.89 2.80
N GLU A 107 -14.80 4.79 2.57
CA GLU A 107 -15.14 5.85 3.52
C GLU A 107 -16.08 5.29 4.61
N ASP A 108 -15.71 5.50 5.88
CA ASP A 108 -16.50 5.06 7.06
C ASP A 108 -16.84 3.56 7.07
N ASP A 109 -16.02 2.76 6.39
CA ASP A 109 -16.33 1.37 6.08
C ASP A 109 -15.40 0.39 6.82
N PHE A 110 -14.43 0.90 7.60
CA PHE A 110 -13.42 0.08 8.27
C PHE A 110 -14.00 -1.12 9.03
N CYS A 111 -15.02 -0.89 9.87
CA CYS A 111 -15.63 -1.96 10.67
C CYS A 111 -16.60 -2.86 9.91
N LYS A 112 -16.93 -2.53 8.67
CA LYS A 112 -17.70 -3.43 7.79
C LYS A 112 -16.77 -4.34 7.01
N TRP A 113 -15.55 -3.87 6.70
CA TRP A 113 -14.53 -4.65 5.98
C TRP A 113 -13.63 -5.47 6.90
N LEU A 114 -13.45 -5.06 8.15
CA LEU A 114 -12.67 -5.75 9.15
C LEU A 114 -13.54 -6.15 10.34
N ASP A 115 -13.40 -7.41 10.73
CA ASP A 115 -13.84 -7.87 12.04
C ASP A 115 -12.83 -7.41 13.09
N VAL A 116 -13.32 -6.72 14.13
CA VAL A 116 -12.50 -6.11 15.17
C VAL A 116 -12.86 -6.75 16.50
N VAL A 117 -11.98 -7.62 16.99
CA VAL A 117 -12.22 -8.37 18.22
C VAL A 117 -11.37 -7.80 19.36
N GLN A 118 -12.04 -7.39 20.43
CA GLN A 118 -11.44 -6.96 21.69
C GLN A 118 -12.12 -7.70 22.85
N ASN A 119 -11.31 -8.27 23.76
CA ASN A 119 -11.81 -9.05 24.91
C ASN A 119 -12.86 -10.12 24.52
N ASP A 120 -12.56 -10.89 23.47
CA ASP A 120 -13.43 -11.95 22.93
C ASP A 120 -14.80 -11.48 22.43
N THR A 121 -14.95 -10.18 22.18
CA THR A 121 -16.18 -9.58 21.63
C THR A 121 -15.88 -8.71 20.41
N SER A 122 -16.79 -8.70 19.45
CA SER A 122 -16.74 -7.75 18.33
C SER A 122 -16.97 -6.35 18.86
N GLN A 123 -15.99 -5.47 18.71
CA GLN A 123 -16.01 -4.12 19.25
C GLN A 123 -15.63 -3.10 18.18
N CYS A 124 -16.67 -2.40 17.68
CA CYS A 124 -16.52 -1.24 16.82
C CYS A 124 -17.41 -0.07 17.30
N PRO A 125 -16.91 1.18 17.32
CA PRO A 125 -15.54 1.53 16.99
C PRO A 125 -14.56 1.06 18.09
N PRO A 126 -13.30 0.76 17.73
CA PRO A 126 -12.35 0.15 18.65
C PRO A 126 -11.99 1.10 19.78
N ARG A 127 -11.78 0.51 20.96
CA ARG A 127 -11.29 1.21 22.15
C ARG A 127 -9.80 0.97 22.33
N GLU A 128 -9.19 1.79 23.16
CA GLU A 128 -7.83 1.57 23.65
C GLU A 128 -7.69 0.15 24.23
N GLY A 129 -6.58 -0.50 23.88
CA GLY A 129 -6.26 -1.86 24.32
C GLY A 129 -6.00 -2.83 23.18
N LYS A 130 -5.75 -4.09 23.56
CA LYS A 130 -5.44 -5.16 22.61
C LYS A 130 -6.61 -5.43 21.69
N ALA A 131 -6.33 -5.68 20.43
CA ALA A 131 -7.31 -6.07 19.44
C ALA A 131 -6.74 -7.07 18.44
N THR A 132 -7.64 -7.84 17.85
CA THR A 132 -7.37 -8.63 16.65
C THR A 132 -8.23 -8.08 15.53
N LEU A 133 -7.63 -7.71 14.40
CA LEU A 133 -8.32 -7.33 13.18
C LEU A 133 -8.29 -8.53 12.23
N SER A 134 -9.42 -8.89 11.63
CA SER A 134 -9.48 -9.99 10.67
C SER A 134 -10.26 -9.58 9.43
N SER A 135 -9.77 -9.99 8.26
CA SER A 135 -10.50 -9.88 6.99
C SER A 135 -10.43 -11.19 6.25
N THR A 136 -11.45 -11.49 5.45
CA THR A 136 -11.43 -12.61 4.52
C THR A 136 -12.13 -12.20 3.25
N ALA A 137 -11.42 -12.31 2.13
CA ALA A 137 -11.94 -12.01 0.81
C ALA A 137 -11.80 -13.23 -0.10
N LEU A 138 -12.77 -13.43 -0.98
CA LEU A 138 -12.67 -14.40 -2.06
C LEU A 138 -12.03 -13.70 -3.26
N LEU A 139 -10.87 -14.18 -3.71
CA LEU A 139 -10.18 -13.66 -4.89
C LEU A 139 -10.68 -14.41 -6.12
N LEU A 140 -11.40 -13.74 -7.01
CA LEU A 140 -11.94 -14.34 -8.24
C LEU A 140 -11.18 -13.84 -9.47
N GLY A 141 -10.86 -14.79 -10.36
CA GLY A 141 -10.28 -14.53 -11.67
C GLY A 141 -11.23 -13.68 -12.52
N GLY A 142 -10.65 -12.75 -13.27
CA GLY A 142 -11.38 -11.74 -14.05
C GLY A 142 -11.59 -10.41 -13.30
N TRP A 143 -11.59 -10.43 -11.97
CA TRP A 143 -11.57 -9.20 -11.14
C TRP A 143 -10.15 -8.86 -10.70
N VAL A 144 -9.38 -9.88 -10.32
CA VAL A 144 -7.96 -9.78 -10.00
C VAL A 144 -7.17 -10.50 -11.09
N PRO A 145 -6.48 -9.78 -12.00
CA PRO A 145 -5.67 -10.43 -13.02
C PRO A 145 -4.41 -11.07 -12.42
N GLU A 146 -3.78 -11.96 -13.18
CA GLU A 146 -2.45 -12.46 -12.83
C GLU A 146 -1.41 -11.37 -13.14
N ALA A 147 -0.63 -10.97 -12.13
CA ALA A 147 0.42 -9.97 -12.26
C ALA A 147 1.29 -9.94 -10.98
N ASN A 148 2.38 -9.18 -11.04
CA ASN A 148 3.06 -8.72 -9.84
C ASN A 148 2.37 -7.47 -9.31
N TYR A 149 2.10 -7.47 -8.01
CA TYR A 149 1.39 -6.41 -7.33
C TYR A 149 2.24 -5.82 -6.22
N THR A 150 2.19 -4.49 -6.11
CA THR A 150 2.42 -3.81 -4.84
C THR A 150 1.07 -3.31 -4.34
N VAL A 151 0.64 -3.79 -3.18
CA VAL A 151 -0.57 -3.30 -2.51
C VAL A 151 -0.18 -2.45 -1.32
N ASP A 152 -0.74 -1.24 -1.25
CA ASP A 152 -0.61 -0.28 -0.17
C ASP A 152 -1.99 -0.11 0.47
N VAL A 153 -2.08 -0.36 1.78
CA VAL A 153 -3.30 -0.20 2.56
C VAL A 153 -3.05 0.86 3.62
N ARG A 154 -3.74 1.98 3.49
CA ARG A 154 -3.69 3.09 4.45
C ARG A 154 -5.03 3.23 5.16
N VAL A 155 -5.00 3.19 6.48
CA VAL A 155 -6.18 3.40 7.31
C VAL A 155 -6.02 4.67 8.12
N THR A 156 -7.04 5.52 8.11
CA THR A 156 -7.05 6.83 8.77
C THR A 156 -8.34 7.04 9.53
N SER A 157 -8.26 7.80 10.61
CA SER A 157 -9.40 8.30 11.38
C SER A 157 -9.34 9.83 11.43
N ASP A 158 -10.34 10.44 12.06
CA ASP A 158 -10.34 11.87 12.40
C ASP A 158 -9.19 12.27 13.35
N GLN A 159 -8.66 11.32 14.13
CA GLN A 159 -7.52 11.52 15.02
C GLN A 159 -6.16 11.39 14.32
N GLY A 160 -6.12 10.91 13.07
CA GLY A 160 -4.89 10.70 12.30
C GLY A 160 -4.72 9.25 11.80
N PRO A 161 -3.48 8.84 11.49
CA PRO A 161 -3.21 7.53 10.90
C PRO A 161 -3.50 6.41 11.91
N VAL A 162 -4.24 5.40 11.47
CA VAL A 162 -4.49 4.19 12.27
C VAL A 162 -3.37 3.18 12.03
N PHE A 163 -3.07 2.86 10.77
CA PHE A 163 -1.87 2.15 10.34
C PHE A 163 -1.66 2.29 8.82
N HIS A 164 -0.47 1.94 8.34
CA HIS A 164 -0.14 1.94 6.91
C HIS A 164 0.82 0.80 6.55
N ILE A 165 0.30 -0.18 5.82
CA ILE A 165 0.99 -1.44 5.49
C ILE A 165 1.02 -1.68 3.99
N CYS A 166 2.05 -2.39 3.51
CA CYS A 166 2.15 -2.84 2.13
C CYS A 166 2.67 -4.26 2.04
N ALA A 167 2.39 -4.87 0.91
CA ALA A 167 3.05 -6.09 0.48
C ALA A 167 3.36 -6.02 -1.01
N ASP A 168 4.43 -6.70 -1.39
CA ASP A 168 4.67 -7.07 -2.79
C ASP A 168 4.40 -8.56 -2.89
N PHE A 169 3.61 -8.96 -3.89
CA PHE A 169 3.33 -10.36 -4.14
C PHE A 169 2.97 -10.60 -5.60
N GLU A 170 3.21 -11.82 -6.05
CA GLU A 170 2.78 -12.30 -7.35
C GLU A 170 1.43 -13.01 -7.18
N MET A 171 0.39 -12.56 -7.89
CA MET A 171 -0.89 -13.28 -7.89
C MET A 171 -0.89 -14.34 -8.97
N LYS A 172 -1.05 -15.58 -8.51
CA LYS A 172 -1.19 -16.77 -9.34
C LYS A 172 -2.57 -17.39 -9.16
N PRO A 173 -3.09 -18.08 -10.18
CA PRO A 173 -4.28 -18.88 -10.01
C PRO A 173 -3.99 -20.06 -9.10
N LYS A 174 -4.98 -20.47 -8.30
CA LYS A 174 -4.89 -21.69 -7.51
C LYS A 174 -4.74 -22.94 -8.40
N TYR A 175 -5.31 -22.90 -9.60
CA TYR A 175 -5.28 -24.01 -10.54
C TYR A 175 -4.80 -23.54 -11.92
N GLU A 176 -3.96 -24.34 -12.55
CA GLU A 176 -3.57 -24.19 -13.96
C GLU A 176 -3.84 -25.52 -14.67
N ASP A 177 -4.58 -25.49 -15.79
CA ASP A 177 -5.01 -26.68 -16.54
C ASP A 177 -5.67 -27.79 -15.68
N GLY A 178 -6.38 -27.40 -14.61
CA GLY A 178 -7.05 -28.32 -13.70
C GLY A 178 -6.14 -29.00 -12.67
N VAL A 179 -4.87 -28.59 -12.59
CA VAL A 179 -3.91 -29.02 -11.57
C VAL A 179 -3.74 -27.91 -10.54
N GLU A 180 -3.81 -28.26 -9.25
CA GLU A 180 -3.56 -27.30 -8.16
C GLU A 180 -2.08 -26.90 -8.17
N LEU A 181 -1.81 -25.61 -8.29
CA LEU A 181 -0.47 -25.05 -8.21
C LEU A 181 -0.05 -25.00 -6.74
N ARG A 182 1.16 -25.47 -6.44
CA ARG A 182 1.76 -25.45 -5.10
C ARG A 182 2.50 -24.15 -4.82
#